data_AF-A0A0P7ZNL4-F1
#
_entry.id   AF-A0A0P7ZNL4-F1
#
_cell.length_a   1.000
_cell.length_b   1.000
_cell.length_c   1.000
_cell.angle_alpha   90.00
_cell.angle_beta   90.00
_cell.angle_gamma   90.00
#
_symmetry.space_group_name_H-M   'P 1'
#
loop_
_entity.id
_entity.type
_entity.pdbx_description
1 polymer ?
#
loop_
_entity_poly.entity_id
_entity_poly.type
_entity_poly.pdbx_seq_one_letter_code
_entity_poly.pdbx_strand_id
1 'polypeptide(L)'
;MRRYRAVVGVLLAVVATFLVSCSSGPAAVAPTYTPEKISQLQNYVNRIEMVRERLPELENYIEKDNWINVNSFTHGPLGQLRSELVRLSNQLLPADQSKAKMLSEDILGHLEKIDEASQRRSYTDAIAQYREFSDDVEALLSIVPEDARKKAEGFKEPSVYDMTTTIPDPDVIRAEQEDMVRTPVLLDDGPQGDLD
;
A
#
# COMPACT_ATOMS: atom_id res chain seq x y z
N MET A 1 -46.58 25.73 43.99
CA MET A 1 -46.84 25.08 42.68
C MET A 1 -45.73 25.30 41.63
N ARG A 2 -45.16 26.51 41.46
CA ARG A 2 -44.15 26.79 40.41
C ARG A 2 -42.83 26.00 40.56
N ARG A 3 -42.39 25.72 41.79
CA ARG A 3 -41.18 24.93 42.09
C ARG A 3 -41.34 23.43 41.82
N TYR A 4 -42.54 22.88 42.02
CA TYR A 4 -42.85 21.48 41.71
C TYR A 4 -42.83 21.20 40.20
N ARG A 5 -43.28 22.16 39.37
CA ARG A 5 -43.18 22.05 37.91
C ARG A 5 -41.74 22.00 37.41
N ALA A 6 -40.84 22.77 38.04
CA ALA A 6 -39.41 22.77 37.70
C ALA A 6 -38.73 21.45 38.10
N VAL A 7 -39.03 20.94 39.31
CA VAL A 7 -38.45 19.67 39.79
C VAL A 7 -38.93 18.49 38.95
N VAL A 8 -40.22 18.44 38.59
CA VAL A 8 -40.76 17.38 37.71
C VAL A 8 -40.16 17.45 36.31
N GLY A 9 -39.94 18.66 35.77
CA GLY A 9 -39.29 18.83 34.47
C GLY A 9 -37.84 18.31 34.44
N VAL A 10 -37.06 18.58 35.49
CA VAL A 10 -35.68 18.09 35.61
C VAL A 10 -35.65 16.57 35.76
N LEU A 11 -36.57 16.00 36.55
CA LEU A 11 -36.67 14.55 36.73
C LEU A 11 -37.01 13.84 35.42
N LEU A 12 -37.96 14.39 34.65
CA LEU A 12 -38.30 13.87 33.31
C LEU A 12 -37.13 13.98 32.33
N ALA A 13 -36.37 15.07 32.36
CA ALA A 13 -35.20 15.24 31.51
C ALA A 13 -34.11 14.21 31.81
N VAL A 14 -33.87 13.92 33.10
CA VAL A 14 -32.92 12.89 33.53
C VAL A 14 -33.39 11.49 33.11
N VAL A 15 -34.67 11.17 33.28
CA VAL A 15 -35.20 9.87 32.85
C VAL A 15 -35.11 9.70 31.32
N ALA A 16 -35.36 10.76 30.55
CA ALA A 16 -35.26 10.72 29.10
C ALA A 16 -33.81 10.47 28.62
N THR A 17 -32.80 11.08 29.26
CA THR A 17 -31.39 10.83 28.91
C THR A 17 -30.94 9.42 29.28
N PHE A 18 -31.40 8.87 30.41
CA PHE A 18 -31.13 7.47 30.77
C PHE A 18 -31.79 6.47 29.80
N LEU A 19 -33.00 6.75 29.31
CA LEU A 19 -33.70 5.88 28.35
C LEU A 19 -33.04 5.88 26.97
N VAL A 20 -32.59 7.04 26.47
CA VAL A 20 -31.86 7.12 25.19
C VAL A 20 -30.48 6.48 25.29
N SER A 21 -29.83 6.56 26.45
CA SER A 21 -28.48 6.01 26.65
C SER A 21 -28.42 4.49 26.83
N CYS A 22 -29.56 3.81 27.01
CA CYS A 22 -29.66 2.34 27.18
C CYS A 22 -30.26 1.61 25.98
N SER A 23 -30.43 2.29 24.84
CA SER A 23 -30.76 1.63 23.57
C SER A 23 -29.53 0.83 23.11
N SER A 24 -29.43 -0.42 23.55
CA SER A 24 -28.52 -1.39 22.95
C SER A 24 -28.85 -1.47 21.46
N GLY A 25 -27.90 -1.05 20.61
CA GLY A 25 -28.04 -1.07 19.17
C GLY A 25 -28.32 -2.49 18.64
N PRO A 26 -28.77 -2.61 17.38
CA PRO A 26 -29.03 -3.92 16.78
C PRO A 26 -27.81 -4.84 16.90
N ALA A 27 -28.07 -6.13 17.10
CA ALA A 27 -27.05 -7.16 17.25
C ALA A 27 -25.99 -7.03 16.14
N ALA A 28 -24.73 -6.87 16.55
CA ALA A 28 -23.63 -6.63 15.62
C ALA A 28 -23.48 -7.83 14.68
N VAL A 29 -23.69 -7.59 13.38
CA VAL A 29 -23.34 -8.55 12.33
C VAL A 29 -21.83 -8.78 12.38
N ALA A 30 -21.40 -10.04 12.23
CA ALA A 30 -19.98 -10.37 12.20
C ALA A 30 -19.28 -9.49 11.14
N PRO A 31 -18.21 -8.76 11.50
CA PRO A 31 -17.60 -7.82 10.58
C PRO A 31 -16.95 -8.60 9.44
N THR A 32 -17.21 -8.18 8.21
CA THR A 32 -16.64 -8.75 6.98
C THR A 32 -15.85 -7.68 6.25
N TYR A 33 -14.95 -8.10 5.36
CA TYR A 33 -14.17 -7.15 4.57
C TYR A 33 -15.04 -6.52 3.47
N THR A 34 -15.27 -5.21 3.55
CA THR A 34 -15.91 -4.46 2.46
C THR A 34 -14.90 -4.13 1.36
N PRO A 35 -15.33 -3.85 0.13
CA PRO A 35 -14.43 -3.44 -0.95
C PRO A 35 -13.55 -2.23 -0.58
N GLU A 36 -14.09 -1.27 0.16
CA GLU A 36 -13.36 -0.09 0.64
C GLU A 36 -12.27 -0.49 1.64
N LYS A 37 -12.58 -1.43 2.54
CA LYS A 37 -11.62 -1.95 3.51
C LYS A 37 -10.49 -2.71 2.83
N ILE A 38 -10.80 -3.51 1.81
CA ILE A 38 -9.80 -4.20 0.98
C ILE A 38 -8.88 -3.18 0.29
N SER A 39 -9.42 -2.11 -0.29
CA SER A 39 -8.61 -1.06 -0.91
C SER A 39 -7.72 -0.31 0.10
N GLN A 40 -8.17 -0.14 1.35
CA GLN A 40 -7.33 0.45 2.40
C GLN A 40 -6.17 -0.47 2.81
N LEU A 41 -6.39 -1.79 2.84
CA LEU A 41 -5.36 -2.76 3.16
C LEU A 41 -4.30 -2.86 2.08
N GLN A 42 -4.71 -2.73 0.81
CA GLN A 42 -3.88 -2.95 -0.36
C GLN A 42 -2.52 -2.24 -0.31
N ASN A 43 -2.48 -0.98 0.15
CA ASN A 43 -1.22 -0.22 0.21
C ASN A 43 -0.21 -0.84 1.18
N TYR A 44 -0.68 -1.31 2.33
CA TYR A 44 0.18 -1.93 3.36
C TYR A 44 0.59 -3.34 2.93
N VAL A 45 -0.35 -4.08 2.34
CA VAL A 45 -0.09 -5.43 1.82
C VAL A 45 0.94 -5.39 0.70
N ASN A 46 0.82 -4.48 -0.26
CA ASN A 46 1.79 -4.32 -1.35
C ASN A 46 3.22 -4.08 -0.81
N ARG A 47 3.36 -3.23 0.21
CA ARG A 47 4.68 -2.97 0.81
C ARG A 47 5.28 -4.20 1.49
N ILE A 48 4.46 -5.03 2.12
CA ILE A 48 4.92 -6.27 2.75
C ILE A 48 5.22 -7.35 1.69
N GLU A 49 4.44 -7.44 0.62
CA GLU A 49 4.74 -8.30 -0.53
C GLU A 49 6.06 -7.91 -1.21
N MET A 50 6.35 -6.61 -1.37
CA MET A 50 7.67 -6.17 -1.86
C MET A 50 8.82 -6.56 -0.94
N VAL A 51 8.60 -6.60 0.38
CA VAL A 51 9.59 -7.12 1.33
C VAL A 51 9.80 -8.62 1.10
N ARG A 52 8.70 -9.38 1.01
CA ARG A 52 8.71 -10.81 0.73
C ARG A 52 9.48 -11.14 -0.55
N GLU A 53 9.24 -10.41 -1.64
CA GLU A 53 9.91 -10.62 -2.93
C GLU A 53 11.43 -10.37 -2.87
N ARG A 54 11.89 -9.56 -1.92
CA ARG A 54 13.31 -9.22 -1.76
C ARG A 54 14.01 -10.03 -0.68
N LEU A 55 13.32 -10.93 0.02
CA LEU A 55 13.96 -11.82 1.01
C LEU A 55 15.10 -12.67 0.43
N PRO A 56 15.04 -13.16 -0.82
CA PRO A 56 16.18 -13.88 -1.42
C PRO A 56 17.43 -12.99 -1.58
N GLU A 57 17.26 -11.67 -1.72
CA GLU A 57 18.38 -10.72 -1.77
C GLU A 57 19.13 -10.69 -0.42
N LEU A 58 18.37 -10.62 0.68
CA LEU A 58 18.91 -10.65 2.05
C LEU A 58 19.60 -11.99 2.36
N GLU A 59 18.97 -13.11 1.99
CA GLU A 59 19.56 -14.44 2.14
C GLU A 59 20.92 -14.51 1.46
N ASN A 60 20.99 -14.10 0.19
CA ASN A 60 22.24 -14.10 -0.58
C ASN A 60 23.32 -13.18 0.03
N TYR A 61 22.95 -12.08 0.70
CA TYR A 61 23.95 -11.28 1.45
C TYR A 61 24.47 -12.02 2.68
N ILE A 62 23.60 -12.73 3.41
CA ILE A 62 24.00 -13.55 4.57
C ILE A 62 24.88 -14.72 4.12
N GLU A 63 24.52 -15.45 3.07
CA GLU A 63 25.29 -16.56 2.50
C GLU A 63 26.69 -16.17 2.02
N LYS A 64 26.88 -14.90 1.66
CA LYS A 64 28.16 -14.36 1.19
C LYS A 64 28.96 -13.67 2.29
N ASP A 65 28.52 -13.75 3.55
CA ASP A 65 29.09 -13.01 4.69
C ASP A 65 29.19 -11.49 4.40
N ASN A 66 28.29 -10.95 3.58
CA ASN A 66 28.31 -9.55 3.18
C ASN A 66 27.56 -8.68 4.20
N TRP A 67 28.16 -8.55 5.39
CA TRP A 67 27.56 -7.88 6.54
C TRP A 67 27.24 -6.40 6.30
N ILE A 68 27.99 -5.73 5.41
CA ILE A 68 27.71 -4.35 5.02
C ILE A 68 26.34 -4.30 4.32
N ASN A 69 26.12 -5.19 3.35
CA ASN A 69 24.85 -5.23 2.63
C ASN A 69 23.71 -5.77 3.50
N VAL A 70 23.96 -6.71 4.42
CA VAL A 70 22.95 -7.12 5.41
C VAL A 70 22.47 -5.90 6.22
N ASN A 71 23.40 -5.15 6.82
CA ASN A 71 23.09 -3.95 7.60
C ASN A 71 22.42 -2.84 6.76
N SER A 72 22.88 -2.61 5.52
CA SER A 72 22.22 -1.66 4.62
C SER A 72 20.83 -2.11 4.20
N PHE A 73 20.59 -3.42 4.08
CA PHE A 73 19.30 -3.97 3.70
C PHE A 73 18.27 -3.85 4.83
N THR A 74 18.66 -4.14 6.08
CA THR A 74 17.79 -4.03 7.27
C THR A 74 17.32 -2.60 7.51
N HIS A 75 18.15 -1.61 7.22
CA HIS A 75 17.84 -0.18 7.44
C HIS A 75 17.29 0.56 6.22
N GLY A 76 17.54 0.06 5.01
CA GLY A 76 17.06 0.67 3.76
C GLY A 76 15.76 0.03 3.29
N PRO A 77 15.82 -1.02 2.45
CA PRO A 77 14.67 -1.82 2.01
C PRO A 77 13.66 -2.17 3.10
N LEU A 78 14.14 -2.60 4.28
CA LEU A 78 13.28 -3.02 5.39
C LEU A 78 13.03 -1.91 6.43
N GLY A 79 13.60 -0.71 6.25
CA GLY A 79 13.55 0.35 7.26
C GLY A 79 12.14 0.87 7.58
N GLN A 80 11.18 0.71 6.66
CA GLN A 80 9.78 1.10 6.87
C GLN A 80 8.89 -0.05 7.36
N LEU A 81 9.40 -1.28 7.42
CA LEU A 81 8.61 -2.48 7.70
C LEU A 81 7.83 -2.36 9.01
N ARG A 82 8.43 -1.80 10.07
CA ARG A 82 7.75 -1.55 11.35
C ARG A 82 6.46 -0.76 11.19
N SER A 83 6.48 0.34 10.44
CA SER A 83 5.28 1.15 10.25
C SER A 83 4.22 0.43 9.43
N GLU A 84 4.62 -0.38 8.45
CA GLU A 84 3.71 -1.15 7.60
C GLU A 84 3.01 -2.26 8.38
N LEU A 85 3.76 -3.01 9.19
CA LEU A 85 3.23 -4.07 10.06
C LEU A 85 2.21 -3.55 11.07
N VAL A 86 2.52 -2.43 11.73
CA VAL A 86 1.61 -1.80 12.70
C VAL A 86 0.33 -1.32 12.01
N ARG A 87 0.44 -0.71 10.83
CA ARG A 87 -0.72 -0.23 10.08
C ARG A 87 -1.58 -1.40 9.58
N LEU A 88 -0.97 -2.43 8.99
CA LEU A 88 -1.69 -3.63 8.55
C LEU A 88 -2.45 -4.27 9.72
N SER A 89 -1.76 -4.55 10.82
CA SER A 89 -2.33 -5.22 11.99
C SER A 89 -3.53 -4.48 12.58
N ASN A 90 -3.50 -3.15 12.60
CA ASN A 90 -4.61 -2.34 13.09
C ASN A 90 -5.78 -2.21 12.09
N GLN A 91 -5.54 -2.53 10.81
CA GLN A 91 -6.57 -2.47 9.78
C GLN A 91 -7.27 -3.81 9.55
N LEU A 92 -6.77 -4.93 10.06
CA LEU A 92 -7.46 -6.21 9.97
C LEU A 92 -8.76 -6.24 10.80
N LEU A 93 -9.60 -7.24 10.54
CA LEU A 93 -10.80 -7.49 11.34
C LEU A 93 -10.43 -7.81 12.79
N PRO A 94 -11.26 -7.46 13.79
CA PRO A 94 -10.95 -7.67 15.20
C PRO A 94 -10.52 -9.11 15.56
N ALA A 95 -11.04 -10.11 14.85
CA ALA A 95 -10.68 -11.51 15.04
C ALA A 95 -9.20 -11.81 14.72
N ASP A 96 -8.61 -11.11 13.74
CA ASP A 96 -7.26 -11.37 13.25
C ASP A 96 -6.21 -10.42 13.83
N GLN A 97 -6.63 -9.27 14.39
CA GLN A 97 -5.71 -8.24 14.90
C GLN A 97 -4.74 -8.77 15.95
N SER A 98 -5.21 -9.61 16.89
CA SER A 98 -4.33 -10.13 17.95
C SER A 98 -3.23 -11.00 17.37
N LYS A 99 -3.56 -11.88 16.42
CA LYS A 99 -2.57 -12.74 15.76
C LYS A 99 -1.62 -11.93 14.90
N ALA A 100 -2.13 -10.96 14.16
CA ALA A 100 -1.32 -10.07 13.33
C ALA A 100 -0.31 -9.24 14.13
N LYS A 101 -0.71 -8.76 15.31
CA LYS A 101 0.18 -8.01 16.22
C LYS A 101 1.31 -8.89 16.75
N MET A 102 1.01 -10.11 17.20
CA MET A 102 2.04 -11.05 17.64
C MET A 102 3.04 -11.35 16.52
N LEU A 103 2.55 -11.74 15.33
CA LEU A 103 3.42 -11.97 14.18
C LEU A 103 4.24 -10.72 13.81
N SER A 104 3.65 -9.52 13.88
CA SER A 104 4.36 -8.27 13.63
C SER A 104 5.49 -8.03 14.64
N GLU A 105 5.28 -8.39 15.92
CA GLU A 105 6.30 -8.29 16.96
C GLU A 105 7.43 -9.30 16.74
N ASP A 106 7.08 -10.54 16.38
CA ASP A 106 8.04 -11.61 16.10
C ASP A 106 8.91 -11.25 14.88
N ILE A 107 8.30 -10.82 13.76
CA ILE A 107 9.00 -10.31 12.56
C ILE A 107 10.01 -9.22 12.92
N LEU A 108 9.61 -8.25 13.76
CA LEU A 108 10.49 -7.16 14.17
C LEU A 108 11.61 -7.64 15.09
N GLY A 109 11.33 -8.58 15.99
CA GLY A 109 12.34 -9.18 16.85
C GLY A 109 13.36 -9.99 16.06
N HIS A 110 12.94 -10.74 15.04
CA HIS A 110 13.86 -11.45 14.16
C HIS A 110 14.71 -10.48 13.32
N LEU A 111 14.11 -9.40 12.81
CA LEU A 111 14.85 -8.37 12.08
C LEU A 111 15.93 -7.71 12.95
N GLU A 112 15.62 -7.38 14.20
CA GLU A 112 16.60 -6.86 15.17
C GLU A 112 17.74 -7.85 15.42
N LYS A 113 17.42 -9.15 15.60
CA LYS A 113 18.45 -10.18 15.81
C LYS A 113 19.31 -10.44 14.56
N ILE A 114 18.77 -10.29 13.34
CA ILE A 114 19.56 -10.31 12.10
C ILE A 114 20.56 -9.16 12.11
N ASP A 115 20.13 -7.96 12.53
CA ASP A 115 21.00 -6.81 12.63
C ASP A 115 22.13 -7.04 13.65
N GLU A 116 21.80 -7.51 14.86
CA GLU A 116 22.79 -7.89 15.89
C GLU A 116 23.76 -8.98 15.42
N ALA A 117 23.26 -9.99 14.70
CA ALA A 117 24.08 -11.04 14.12
C ALA A 117 25.03 -10.49 13.04
N SER A 118 24.59 -9.51 12.26
CA SER A 118 25.43 -8.84 11.25
C SER A 118 26.58 -8.06 11.89
N GLN A 119 26.30 -7.35 12.99
CA GLN A 119 27.31 -6.61 13.76
C GLN A 119 28.36 -7.56 14.36
N ARG A 120 27.92 -8.74 14.83
CA ARG A 120 28.78 -9.81 15.35
C ARG A 120 29.40 -10.70 14.26
N ARG A 121 29.02 -10.50 12.99
CA ARG A 121 29.43 -11.32 11.83
C ARG A 121 29.15 -12.81 12.03
N SER A 122 28.01 -13.12 12.63
CA SER A 122 27.59 -14.49 12.96
C SER A 122 26.67 -15.03 11.87
N TYR A 123 27.23 -15.82 10.94
CA TYR A 123 26.43 -16.50 9.91
C TYR A 123 25.36 -17.39 10.51
N THR A 124 25.71 -18.20 11.49
CA THR A 124 24.78 -19.15 12.12
C THR A 124 23.59 -18.44 12.75
N ASP A 125 23.81 -17.34 13.45
CA ASP A 125 22.72 -16.56 14.04
C ASP A 125 21.91 -15.86 12.94
N ALA A 126 22.57 -15.22 11.97
CA ALA A 126 21.91 -14.47 10.91
C ALA A 126 20.99 -15.36 10.06
N ILE A 127 21.47 -16.52 9.62
CA ILE A 127 20.68 -17.42 8.76
C ILE A 127 19.53 -18.08 9.53
N ALA A 128 19.69 -18.36 10.82
CA ALA A 128 18.61 -18.87 11.65
C ALA A 128 17.50 -17.82 11.81
N GLN A 129 17.87 -16.58 12.14
CA GLN A 129 16.90 -15.50 12.31
C GLN A 129 16.24 -15.08 11.00
N TYR A 130 16.96 -15.17 9.87
CA TYR A 130 16.39 -14.97 8.54
C TYR A 130 15.25 -15.95 8.23
N ARG A 131 15.41 -17.23 8.58
CA ARG A 131 14.38 -18.24 8.34
C ARG A 131 13.11 -17.96 9.14
N GLU A 132 13.25 -17.72 10.45
CA GLU A 132 12.12 -17.36 11.31
C GLU A 132 11.44 -16.06 10.81
N PHE A 133 12.23 -15.04 10.44
CA PHE A 133 11.72 -13.81 9.84
C PHE A 133 10.91 -14.06 8.57
N SER A 134 11.40 -14.90 7.66
CA SER A 134 10.71 -15.26 6.42
C SER A 134 9.41 -16.02 6.70
N ASP A 135 9.46 -16.98 7.61
CA ASP A 135 8.31 -17.81 7.98
C ASP A 135 7.19 -16.96 8.62
N ASP A 136 7.54 -16.01 9.49
CA ASP A 136 6.56 -15.13 10.11
C ASP A 136 5.95 -14.12 9.11
N VAL A 137 6.74 -13.63 8.14
CA VAL A 137 6.22 -12.80 7.05
C VAL A 137 5.18 -13.58 6.24
N GLU A 138 5.45 -14.83 5.88
CA GLU A 138 4.48 -15.70 5.20
C GLU A 138 3.26 -15.99 6.07
N ALA A 139 3.45 -16.26 7.36
CA ALA A 139 2.37 -16.47 8.31
C ALA A 139 1.47 -15.24 8.43
N LEU A 140 2.04 -14.03 8.44
CA LEU A 140 1.28 -12.78 8.45
C LEU A 140 0.50 -12.59 7.16
N LEU A 141 1.11 -12.84 6.00
CA LEU A 141 0.41 -12.71 4.72
C LEU A 141 -0.70 -13.75 4.56
N SER A 142 -0.58 -14.91 5.20
CA SER A 142 -1.62 -15.96 5.18
C SER A 142 -2.94 -15.53 5.86
N ILE A 143 -2.88 -14.59 6.82
CA ILE A 143 -4.08 -14.06 7.51
C ILE A 143 -4.66 -12.82 6.82
N VAL A 144 -3.98 -12.27 5.83
CA VAL A 144 -4.48 -11.16 5.02
C VAL A 144 -5.50 -11.71 4.00
N PRO A 145 -6.64 -11.03 3.79
CA PRO A 145 -7.62 -11.43 2.79
C PRO A 145 -7.00 -11.59 1.40
N GLU A 146 -7.31 -12.70 0.71
CA GLU A 146 -6.79 -12.95 -0.63
C GLU A 146 -7.09 -11.83 -1.62
N ASP A 147 -8.25 -11.19 -1.54
CA ASP A 147 -8.63 -10.09 -2.43
C ASP A 147 -7.72 -8.86 -2.24
N ALA A 148 -7.23 -8.63 -1.02
CA ALA A 148 -6.25 -7.57 -0.76
C ALA A 148 -4.87 -7.93 -1.31
N ARG A 149 -4.47 -9.22 -1.23
CA ARG A 149 -3.21 -9.73 -1.78
C ARG A 149 -3.20 -9.71 -3.31
N LYS A 150 -4.22 -10.25 -3.97
CA LYS A 150 -4.35 -10.24 -5.44
C LYS A 150 -4.37 -8.83 -6.01
N LYS A 151 -5.04 -7.88 -5.33
CA LYS A 151 -4.98 -6.46 -5.72
C LYS A 151 -3.60 -5.85 -5.53
N ALA A 152 -2.81 -6.29 -4.55
CA ALA A 152 -1.44 -5.82 -4.40
C ALA A 152 -0.56 -6.31 -5.56
N GLU A 153 -0.70 -7.57 -5.98
CA GLU A 153 0.03 -8.15 -7.11
C GLU A 153 -0.29 -7.47 -8.46
N GLY A 154 -1.55 -7.04 -8.65
CA GLY A 154 -2.00 -6.34 -9.86
C GLY A 154 -1.40 -4.94 -10.08
N PHE A 155 -0.65 -4.40 -9.11
CA PHE A 155 0.06 -3.12 -9.17
C PHE A 155 1.57 -3.26 -9.38
N LYS A 156 2.05 -4.42 -9.85
CA LYS A 156 3.35 -4.46 -10.54
C LYS A 156 3.24 -3.54 -11.75
N GLU A 157 3.58 -2.25 -11.56
CA GLU A 157 3.69 -1.32 -12.67
C GLU A 157 4.60 -1.98 -13.70
N PRO A 158 4.17 -2.09 -14.98
CA PRO A 158 5.10 -2.48 -16.02
C PRO A 158 6.29 -1.54 -15.90
N SER A 159 7.48 -2.12 -15.92
CA SER A 159 8.72 -1.37 -15.89
C SER A 159 8.63 -0.24 -16.93
N VAL A 160 9.20 0.94 -16.68
CA VAL A 160 9.28 2.01 -17.70
C VAL A 160 9.89 1.46 -19.02
N TYR A 161 10.69 0.39 -18.94
CA TYR A 161 11.21 -0.37 -20.08
C TYR A 161 10.16 -1.20 -20.85
N ASP A 162 9.06 -1.61 -20.22
CA ASP A 162 7.96 -2.36 -20.86
C ASP A 162 6.97 -1.42 -21.57
N MET A 163 6.81 -0.17 -21.10
CA MET A 163 6.00 0.84 -21.78
C MET A 163 6.61 1.34 -23.10
N THR A 164 7.95 1.26 -23.23
CA THR A 164 8.67 1.77 -24.42
C THR A 164 8.92 0.72 -25.49
N THR A 165 8.62 -0.56 -25.22
CA THR A 165 8.84 -1.68 -26.15
C THR A 165 7.57 -2.18 -26.82
N THR A 166 6.38 -1.76 -26.37
CA THR A 166 5.14 -1.98 -27.11
C THR A 166 4.98 -0.87 -28.16
N ILE A 167 5.59 -1.05 -29.32
CA ILE A 167 5.25 -0.28 -30.52
C ILE A 167 3.80 -0.68 -30.87
N PRO A 168 2.81 0.24 -30.84
CA PRO A 168 1.51 -0.06 -31.41
C PRO A 168 1.71 -0.38 -32.89
N ASP A 169 1.18 -1.50 -33.36
CA ASP A 169 1.13 -1.81 -34.79
C ASP A 169 0.54 -0.57 -35.48
N PRO A 170 1.27 0.09 -36.41
CA PRO A 170 0.77 1.33 -36.99
C PRO A 170 -0.53 1.03 -37.71
N ASP A 171 -1.64 1.45 -37.12
CA ASP A 171 -2.92 1.52 -37.78
C ASP A 171 -2.67 2.16 -39.14
N VAL A 172 -3.00 1.41 -40.20
CA VAL A 172 -2.84 1.84 -41.58
C VAL A 172 -3.67 3.11 -41.74
N ILE A 173 -3.02 4.27 -41.61
CA ILE A 173 -3.59 5.57 -41.94
C ILE A 173 -3.85 5.52 -43.44
N ARG A 174 -5.07 5.12 -43.79
CA ARG A 174 -5.60 5.28 -45.14
C ARG A 174 -5.72 6.77 -45.35
N ALA A 175 -4.78 7.36 -46.09
CA ALA A 175 -4.84 8.76 -46.48
C ALA A 175 -6.21 9.03 -47.12
N GLU A 176 -7.04 9.82 -46.46
CA GLU A 176 -8.21 10.41 -47.10
C GLU A 176 -7.70 11.34 -48.21
N GLN A 177 -8.28 11.21 -49.39
CA GLN A 177 -7.88 11.94 -50.58
C GLN A 177 -8.30 13.42 -50.40
N GLU A 178 -7.34 14.29 -50.07
CA GLU A 178 -7.59 15.73 -49.96
C GLU A 178 -8.07 16.31 -51.29
N ASP A 179 -9.27 16.87 -51.26
CA ASP A 179 -9.96 17.56 -52.35
C ASP A 179 -9.26 18.90 -52.65
N MET A 180 -8.38 18.92 -53.65
CA MET A 180 -7.65 20.12 -54.08
C MET A 180 -8.56 21.11 -54.82
N VAL A 181 -9.32 21.93 -54.09
CA VAL A 181 -9.91 23.16 -54.64
C VAL A 181 -8.89 24.28 -54.53
N ARG A 182 -8.16 24.53 -55.64
CA ARG A 182 -7.21 25.64 -55.78
C ARG A 182 -7.94 26.99 -55.76
N THR A 183 -7.70 27.81 -54.74
CA THR A 183 -8.01 29.24 -54.79
C THR A 183 -6.74 30.02 -55.16
N PRO A 184 -6.70 30.79 -56.27
CA PRO A 184 -5.53 31.56 -56.64
C PRO A 184 -5.38 32.81 -55.74
N VAL A 185 -4.20 32.96 -55.15
CA VAL A 185 -3.78 34.14 -54.38
C VAL A 185 -3.41 35.25 -55.38
N LEU A 186 -4.11 36.40 -55.29
CA LEU A 186 -3.75 37.62 -56.00
C LEU A 186 -2.40 38.16 -55.49
N LEU A 187 -1.46 38.38 -56.41
CA LEU A 187 -0.23 39.15 -56.19
C LEU A 187 -0.56 40.64 -56.39
N ASP A 188 -0.30 41.44 -55.35
CA ASP A 188 -0.48 42.89 -55.31
C ASP A 188 0.81 43.57 -55.81
N ASP A 189 0.73 44.24 -56.96
CA ASP A 189 1.80 45.03 -57.60
C ASP A 189 1.83 46.44 -57.00
N GLY A 190 2.81 46.73 -56.14
CA GLY A 190 3.13 48.08 -55.67
C GLY A 190 4.24 48.74 -56.51
N PRO A 191 4.10 50.01 -56.96
CA PRO A 191 5.06 50.67 -57.83
C PRO A 191 6.03 51.59 -57.06
N GLN A 192 7.26 51.73 -57.56
CA GLN A 192 8.21 52.87 -57.49
C GLN A 192 9.63 52.30 -57.59
N GLY A 193 10.56 52.79 -58.40
CA GLY A 193 10.68 54.04 -59.15
C GLY A 193 12.18 54.23 -59.37
N ASP A 194 12.57 54.56 -60.60
CA ASP A 194 13.96 54.71 -61.05
C ASP A 194 14.72 55.81 -60.28
N LEU A 195 16.02 55.62 -60.09
CA LEU A 195 16.97 56.70 -59.85
C LEU A 195 18.19 56.51 -60.75
N ASP A 196 18.46 57.56 -61.52
CA ASP A 196 19.63 57.81 -62.37
C ASP A 196 20.98 57.67 -61.65
#